data_AF-A0A329MAA0-F1
#
_entry.id   AF-A0A329MAA0-F1
#
_cell.length_a   1.000
_cell.length_b   1.000
_cell.length_c   1.000
_cell.angle_alpha   90.00
_cell.angle_beta   90.00
_cell.angle_gamma   90.00
#
_symmetry.space_group_name_H-M   'P 1'
#
loop_
_entity.id
_entity.type
_entity.pdbx_description
1 polymer ?
#
loop_
_entity_poly.entity_id
_entity_poly.type
_entity_poly.pdbx_seq_one_letter_code
_entity_poly.pdbx_strand_id
1 'polypeptide(L)'
;MSSTTPDPAAVEESVSDDGRPVVLEPTPPGFWRALLGAGVGVLAPLFGFLIGGMLGAGTVGDEVDPMALSLFVGIAIGGLGILVALSGGAQLWRYFHRQDAEAI
;
A
#
# COMPACT_ATOMS: atom_id res chain seq x y z
N MET A 1 -22.43 45.21 -53.32
CA MET A 1 -22.27 43.77 -53.05
C MET A 1 -21.50 43.64 -51.76
N SER A 2 -22.18 43.34 -50.64
CA SER A 2 -21.56 43.21 -49.33
C SER A 2 -21.55 41.73 -48.96
N SER A 3 -20.35 41.17 -48.78
CA SER A 3 -20.11 39.77 -48.44
C SER A 3 -20.60 39.49 -47.03
N THR A 4 -21.67 38.72 -46.90
CA THR A 4 -22.11 38.11 -45.65
C THR A 4 -21.19 36.92 -45.37
N THR A 5 -20.03 37.17 -44.76
CA THR A 5 -19.23 36.09 -44.17
C THR A 5 -19.98 35.63 -42.91
N PRO A 6 -20.48 34.39 -42.83
CA PRO A 6 -21.08 33.88 -41.61
C PRO A 6 -19.98 33.77 -40.56
N ASP A 7 -20.17 34.47 -39.45
CA ASP A 7 -19.41 34.30 -38.23
C ASP A 7 -19.46 32.80 -37.87
N PRO A 8 -18.31 32.08 -37.78
CA PRO A 8 -18.34 30.69 -37.40
C PRO A 8 -18.94 30.65 -36.00
N ALA A 9 -20.16 30.11 -35.89
CA ALA A 9 -20.88 29.97 -34.65
C ALA A 9 -19.88 29.59 -33.56
N ALA A 10 -19.71 30.45 -32.57
CA ALA A 10 -19.07 30.10 -31.33
C ALA A 10 -19.76 28.82 -30.88
N VAL A 11 -19.09 27.68 -31.08
CA VAL A 11 -19.49 26.44 -30.48
C VAL A 11 -19.30 26.76 -29.01
N GLU A 12 -20.37 27.18 -28.34
CA GLU A 12 -20.44 27.11 -26.91
C GLU A 12 -20.26 25.63 -26.62
N GLU A 13 -19.01 25.27 -26.38
CA GLU A 13 -18.62 24.03 -25.75
C GLU A 13 -19.30 24.11 -24.38
N SER A 14 -20.56 23.71 -24.36
CA SER A 14 -21.24 23.33 -23.14
C SER A 14 -20.40 22.18 -22.62
N VAL A 15 -19.42 22.53 -21.79
CA VAL A 15 -18.71 21.59 -20.95
C VAL A 15 -19.82 21.03 -20.09
N SER A 16 -20.40 19.93 -20.56
CA SER A 16 -21.38 19.15 -19.83
C SER A 16 -20.61 18.57 -18.65
N ASP A 17 -20.53 19.35 -17.57
CA ASP A 17 -19.99 18.96 -16.25
C ASP A 17 -20.90 17.94 -15.56
N ASP A 18 -21.73 17.23 -16.33
CA ASP A 18 -22.47 16.05 -15.91
C ASP A 18 -21.53 14.84 -15.94
N GLY A 19 -20.53 14.87 -15.07
CA GLY A 19 -19.76 13.68 -14.73
C GLY A 19 -20.69 12.65 -14.08
N ARG A 20 -20.66 11.39 -14.55
CA ARG A 20 -21.37 10.29 -13.89
C ARG A 20 -20.94 10.25 -12.41
N PRO A 21 -21.87 10.24 -11.44
CA PRO A 21 -21.50 10.19 -10.03
C PRO A 21 -20.73 8.90 -9.75
N VAL A 22 -19.46 9.04 -9.35
CA VAL A 22 -18.60 7.92 -8.92
C VAL A 22 -18.83 7.72 -7.43
N VAL A 23 -19.48 6.62 -7.07
CA VAL A 23 -19.58 6.18 -5.67
C VAL A 23 -18.34 5.35 -5.36
N LEU A 24 -17.47 5.86 -4.49
CA LEU A 24 -16.31 5.11 -4.00
C LEU A 24 -16.74 4.23 -2.84
N GLU A 25 -16.58 2.93 -2.98
CA GLU A 25 -16.73 2.01 -1.85
C GLU A 25 -15.54 2.17 -0.89
N PRO A 26 -15.79 2.45 0.40
CA PRO A 26 -14.72 2.54 1.38
C PRO A 26 -13.96 1.22 1.50
N THR A 27 -12.63 1.30 1.58
CA THR A 27 -11.81 0.10 1.78
C THR A 27 -12.13 -0.53 3.14
N PRO A 28 -12.31 -1.87 3.22
CA PRO A 28 -12.69 -2.53 4.47
C PRO A 28 -11.72 -2.26 5.63
N PRO A 29 -12.23 -2.14 6.87
CA PRO A 29 -11.39 -1.92 8.04
C PRO A 29 -10.44 -3.10 8.26
N GLY A 30 -9.15 -2.80 8.40
CA GLY A 30 -8.09 -3.81 8.57
C GLY A 30 -7.34 -4.19 7.29
N PHE A 31 -7.87 -3.86 6.11
CA PHE A 31 -7.21 -4.14 4.82
C PHE A 31 -5.80 -3.54 4.74
N TRP A 32 -5.66 -2.24 5.01
CA TRP A 32 -4.36 -1.55 4.95
C TRP A 32 -3.35 -2.08 5.96
N ARG A 33 -3.81 -2.48 7.14
CA ARG A 33 -2.95 -3.09 8.17
C ARG A 33 -2.47 -4.47 7.73
N ALA A 34 -3.35 -5.28 7.14
CA ALA A 34 -3.00 -6.57 6.56
C ALA A 34 -1.98 -6.41 5.42
N LEU A 35 -2.26 -5.53 4.46
CA LEU A 35 -1.43 -5.32 3.28
C LEU A 35 -0.06 -4.76 3.62
N LEU A 36 -0.01 -3.65 4.37
CA LEU A 36 1.26 -3.03 4.75
C LEU A 36 2.05 -3.89 5.73
N GLY A 37 1.36 -4.53 6.69
CA GLY A 37 2.00 -5.46 7.62
C GLY A 37 2.65 -6.64 6.90
N ALA A 38 1.95 -7.24 5.93
CA ALA A 38 2.50 -8.33 5.12
C ALA A 38 3.69 -7.85 4.26
N GLY A 39 3.54 -6.69 3.61
CA GLY A 39 4.61 -6.06 2.84
C GLY A 39 5.87 -5.84 3.68
N VAL A 40 5.74 -5.20 4.84
CA VAL A 40 6.86 -4.99 5.78
C VAL A 40 7.40 -6.32 6.31
N GLY A 41 6.53 -7.27 6.63
CA GLY A 41 6.89 -8.59 7.14
C GLY A 41 7.83 -9.37 6.22
N VAL A 42 7.61 -9.26 4.91
CA VAL A 42 8.44 -9.93 3.89
C VAL A 42 9.65 -9.08 3.50
N LEU A 43 9.45 -7.77 3.29
CA LEU A 43 10.49 -6.90 2.75
C LEU A 43 11.56 -6.54 3.79
N ALA A 44 11.21 -6.34 5.06
CA ALA A 44 12.18 -5.90 6.07
C ALA A 44 13.35 -6.89 6.28
N PRO A 45 13.13 -8.23 6.36
CA PRO A 45 14.22 -9.19 6.41
C PRO A 45 15.09 -9.19 5.15
N LEU A 46 14.48 -9.08 3.96
CA LEU A 46 15.20 -9.01 2.68
C LEU A 46 16.10 -7.77 2.61
N PHE A 47 15.59 -6.62 3.03
CA PHE A 47 16.37 -5.38 3.11
C PHE A 47 17.46 -5.47 4.18
N GLY A 48 17.17 -6.06 5.34
CA GLY A 48 18.16 -6.29 6.39
C GLY A 48 19.33 -7.13 5.87
N PHE A 49 19.04 -8.23 5.17
CA PHE A 49 20.05 -9.05 4.52
C PHE A 49 20.85 -8.26 3.46
N LEU A 50 20.17 -7.54 2.57
CA LEU A 50 20.80 -6.80 1.48
C LEU A 50 21.74 -5.70 2.01
N ILE A 51 21.28 -4.91 2.97
CA ILE A 51 22.07 -3.84 3.60
C ILE A 51 23.30 -4.45 4.30
N GLY A 52 23.11 -5.57 5.01
CA GLY A 52 24.19 -6.30 5.64
C GLY A 52 25.26 -6.76 4.67
N GLY A 53 24.83 -7.31 3.52
CA GLY A 53 25.72 -7.71 2.44
C GLY A 53 26.46 -6.53 1.81
N MET A 54 25.82 -5.35 1.70
CA MET A 54 26.47 -4.12 1.19
C MET A 54 27.52 -3.57 2.16
N LEU A 55 27.33 -3.73 3.47
CA LEU A 55 28.29 -3.30 4.49
C LEU A 55 29.54 -4.21 4.56
N GLY A 56 29.46 -5.41 3.98
CA GLY A 56 30.55 -6.37 3.94
C GLY A 56 30.61 -7.27 5.17
N ALA A 57 31.23 -8.45 5.03
CA ALA A 57 31.47 -9.35 6.15
C ALA A 57 32.50 -8.71 7.08
N GLY A 58 32.15 -8.51 8.35
CA GLY A 58 33.07 -8.01 9.37
C GLY A 58 34.31 -8.90 9.44
N THR A 59 35.49 -8.31 9.65
CA THR A 59 36.71 -9.10 9.85
C THR A 59 36.53 -10.02 11.04
N VAL A 60 36.83 -11.31 10.88
CA VAL A 60 36.67 -12.32 11.93
C VAL A 60 37.56 -11.97 13.13
N GLY A 61 36.95 -11.47 14.20
CA GLY A 61 37.62 -11.10 15.45
C GLY A 61 37.09 -9.78 16.01
N ASP A 62 36.41 -9.83 17.15
CA ASP A 62 35.89 -8.71 17.97
C ASP A 62 34.73 -7.85 17.45
N GLU A 63 34.35 -7.87 16.17
CA GLU A 63 33.22 -7.09 15.67
C GLU A 63 31.97 -7.96 15.40
N VAL A 64 30.80 -7.46 15.83
CA VAL A 64 29.51 -8.09 15.49
C VAL A 64 29.34 -8.04 13.98
N ASP A 65 29.13 -9.20 13.34
CA ASP A 65 28.97 -9.30 11.89
C ASP A 65 27.84 -8.37 11.40
N PRO A 66 28.15 -7.35 10.57
CA PRO A 66 27.18 -6.40 10.05
C PRO A 66 25.99 -7.09 9.37
N MET A 67 26.25 -8.23 8.71
CA MET A 67 25.23 -9.03 8.04
C MET A 67 24.24 -9.64 9.03
N ALA A 68 24.75 -10.23 10.12
CA ALA A 68 23.91 -10.82 11.16
C ALA A 68 23.08 -9.74 11.88
N LEU A 69 23.69 -8.59 12.18
CA LEU A 69 23.04 -7.49 12.89
C LEU A 69 21.92 -6.88 12.04
N SER A 70 22.19 -6.54 10.78
CA SER A 70 21.18 -5.94 9.91
C SER A 70 20.05 -6.91 9.57
N LEU A 71 20.35 -8.20 9.39
CA LEU A 71 19.34 -9.25 9.22
C LEU A 71 18.46 -9.37 10.47
N PHE A 72 19.07 -9.39 11.66
CA PHE A 72 18.33 -9.46 12.92
C PHE A 72 17.36 -8.27 13.06
N VAL A 73 17.82 -7.05 12.77
CA VAL A 73 16.97 -5.86 12.75
C VAL A 73 15.83 -6.00 11.74
N GLY A 74 16.13 -6.47 10.53
CA GLY A 74 15.13 -6.74 9.49
C GLY A 74 14.08 -7.76 9.91
N ILE A 75 14.49 -8.84 10.58
CA ILE A 75 13.59 -9.87 11.14
C ILE A 75 12.74 -9.30 12.27
N ALA A 76 13.31 -8.50 13.17
CA ALA A 76 12.55 -7.89 14.26
C ALA A 76 11.45 -6.95 13.75
N ILE A 77 11.79 -6.09 12.77
CA ILE A 77 10.82 -5.21 12.10
C ILE A 77 9.80 -6.03 11.32
N GLY A 78 10.25 -7.07 10.60
CA GLY A 78 9.38 -7.97 9.85
C GLY A 78 8.38 -8.71 10.76
N GLY A 79 8.83 -9.17 11.92
CA GLY A 79 7.98 -9.79 12.94
C GLY A 79 6.90 -8.85 13.43
N LEU A 80 7.22 -7.58 13.69
CA LEU A 80 6.22 -6.56 14.02
C LEU A 80 5.24 -6.34 12.86
N GLY A 81 5.73 -6.31 11.62
CA GLY A 81 4.90 -6.27 10.41
C GLY A 81 3.89 -7.42 10.34
N ILE A 82 4.32 -8.65 10.65
CA ILE A 82 3.43 -9.82 10.71
C ILE A 82 2.38 -9.67 11.82
N LEU A 83 2.74 -9.19 13.01
CA LEU A 83 1.76 -8.94 14.07
C LEU A 83 0.70 -7.91 13.62
N VAL A 84 1.13 -6.84 12.95
CA VAL A 84 0.22 -5.85 12.36
C VAL A 84 -0.65 -6.50 11.28
N ALA A 85 -0.08 -7.34 10.43
CA ALA A 85 -0.80 -8.03 9.37
C ALA A 85 -1.91 -8.93 9.91
N LEU A 86 -1.59 -9.73 10.94
CA LEU A 86 -2.54 -10.60 11.63
C LEU A 86 -3.63 -9.79 12.33
N SER A 87 -3.29 -8.67 12.96
CA SER A 87 -4.29 -7.78 13.57
C SER A 87 -5.26 -7.20 12.54
N GLY A 88 -4.75 -6.79 11.37
CA GLY A 88 -5.54 -6.28 10.25
C GLY A 88 -6.41 -7.36 9.64
N GLY A 89 -5.85 -8.55 9.41
CA GLY A 89 -6.57 -9.72 8.89
C GLY A 89 -7.67 -10.18 9.83
N ALA A 90 -7.43 -10.19 11.15
CA ALA A 90 -8.45 -10.53 12.14
C ALA A 90 -9.58 -9.48 12.20
N GLN A 91 -9.27 -8.20 11.98
CA GLN A 91 -10.28 -7.14 11.89
C GLN A 91 -11.11 -7.29 10.60
N LEU A 92 -10.45 -7.59 9.48
CA LEU A 92 -11.07 -7.80 8.18
C LEU A 92 -11.99 -9.03 8.18
N TRP A 93 -11.53 -10.14 8.76
CA TRP A 93 -12.30 -11.37 8.91
C TRP A 93 -13.58 -11.13 9.73
N ARG A 94 -13.47 -10.39 10.85
CA ARG A 94 -14.64 -10.01 11.66
C ARG A 94 -15.61 -9.08 10.93
N TYR A 95 -15.12 -8.21 10.05
CA TYR A 95 -15.97 -7.32 9.25
C TYR A 95 -16.86 -8.13 8.29
N PHE A 96 -16.27 -9.06 7.53
CA PHE A 96 -17.03 -9.90 6.59
C PHE A 96 -18.00 -10.85 7.31
N HIS A 97 -17.58 -11.48 8.42
CA HIS A 97 -18.45 -12.40 9.17
C HIS A 97 -19.68 -11.73 9.80
N ARG A 98 -19.62 -10.42 10.09
CA ARG A 98 -20.80 -9.67 10.56
C ARG A 98 -21.80 -9.38 9.44
N GLN A 99 -21.32 -9.12 8.23
CA GLN A 99 -22.18 -8.87 7.08
C GLN A 99 -22.95 -10.13 6.67
N ASP A 100 -22.29 -11.29 6.70
CA ASP A 100 -22.95 -12.58 6.41
C ASP A 100 -24.07 -12.91 7.40
N ALA A 101 -23.95 -12.46 8.66
CA ALA A 101 -24.95 -12.68 9.70
C ALA A 101 -26.14 -11.71 9.64
N GLU A 102 -25.97 -10.51 9.07
CA GLU A 102 -27.04 -9.53 8.87
C GLU A 102 -27.80 -9.73 7.54
N ALA A 103 -27.24 -10.54 6.63
CA ALA A 103 -27.84 -10.86 5.33
C ALA A 103 -28.83 -12.06 5.36
N ILE A 104 -29.06 -12.68 6.53
CA ILE A 104 -29.99 -13.80 6.78
C ILE A 104 -31.14 -13.31 7.66
#